data_AF-A0A3D3BUI7-F1
#
_entry.id   AF-A0A3D3BUI7-F1
#
_cell.length_a   1.000
_cell.length_b   1.000
_cell.length_c   1.000
_cell.angle_alpha   90.00
_cell.angle_beta   90.00
_cell.angle_gamma   90.00
#
_symmetry.space_group_name_H-M   'P 1'
#
loop_
_entity.id
_entity.type
_entity.pdbx_description
1 polymer ?
#
loop_
_entity_poly.entity_id
_entity_poly.type
_entity_poly.pdbx_seq_one_letter_code
_entity_poly.pdbx_strand_id
1 'polypeptide(L)'
;MKKTKNKAPFHFPLADKLPSDPSRRALLKGAGIAGAVAVGASPTGAVLGAENQAEDVSNPLALEALETLTAAEAEVLEAICDCLIPSDEHGPGAKEARAAHYIDRSLA
;
A
#
# COMPACT_ATOMS: atom_id res chain seq x y z
N MET A 1 -59.12 8.74 -12.67
CA MET A 1 -58.69 7.83 -11.57
C MET A 1 -57.29 7.30 -11.90
N LYS A 2 -56.32 7.67 -11.07
CA LYS A 2 -54.96 7.13 -10.80
C LYS A 2 -54.46 5.94 -11.62
N LYS A 3 -53.21 6.03 -12.13
CA LYS A 3 -52.18 4.98 -11.96
C LYS A 3 -50.76 5.58 -11.97
N THR A 4 -50.22 5.88 -10.79
CA THR A 4 -48.76 5.91 -10.58
C THR A 4 -48.37 4.54 -10.03
N LYS A 5 -47.59 3.76 -10.78
CA LYS A 5 -47.02 2.50 -10.29
C LYS A 5 -45.66 2.83 -9.70
N ASN A 6 -45.59 2.92 -8.37
CA ASN A 6 -44.33 3.00 -7.64
C ASN A 6 -43.54 1.70 -7.85
N LYS A 7 -42.32 1.83 -8.34
CA LYS A 7 -41.35 0.74 -8.51
C LYS A 7 -40.73 0.49 -7.13
N ALA A 8 -41.04 -0.64 -6.50
CA ALA A 8 -40.41 -1.03 -5.25
C ALA A 8 -38.92 -1.38 -5.50
N PRO A 9 -37.98 -0.99 -4.60
CA PRO A 9 -36.60 -1.42 -4.72
C PRO A 9 -36.47 -2.91 -4.39
N PHE A 10 -35.58 -3.59 -5.10
CA PHE A 10 -35.20 -4.97 -4.80
C PHE A 10 -34.50 -5.00 -3.44
N HIS A 11 -35.18 -5.57 -2.44
CA HIS A 11 -34.68 -5.74 -1.08
C HIS A 11 -33.86 -7.03 -1.00
N PHE A 12 -32.55 -6.90 -0.78
CA PHE A 12 -31.66 -8.03 -0.48
C PHE A 12 -31.69 -8.31 1.02
N PRO A 13 -32.23 -9.46 1.48
CA PRO A 13 -32.53 -9.73 2.89
C PRO A 13 -31.31 -10.10 3.76
N LEU A 14 -30.07 -9.85 3.29
CA LEU A 14 -28.83 -10.13 4.05
C LEU A 14 -28.07 -8.87 4.50
N ALA A 15 -28.50 -7.66 4.11
CA ALA A 15 -27.77 -6.44 4.42
C ALA A 15 -27.89 -5.99 5.90
N ASP A 16 -28.86 -6.51 6.64
CA ASP A 16 -29.19 -6.01 8.00
C ASP A 16 -28.34 -6.64 9.12
N LYS A 17 -27.34 -7.46 8.78
CA LYS A 17 -26.53 -8.24 9.74
C LYS A 17 -25.02 -7.98 9.65
N LEU A 18 -24.57 -6.93 8.98
CA LEU A 18 -23.17 -6.51 9.05
C LEU A 18 -23.03 -5.39 10.09
N PRO A 19 -22.20 -5.57 11.14
CA PRO A 19 -22.00 -4.54 12.15
C PRO A 19 -21.48 -3.27 11.48
N SER A 20 -22.14 -2.15 11.78
CA SER A 20 -21.77 -0.81 11.32
C SER A 20 -20.34 -0.50 11.75
N ASP A 21 -19.42 -0.58 10.79
CA ASP A 21 -18.04 -0.11 10.84
C ASP A 21 -17.28 -0.29 12.18
N PRO A 22 -16.61 -1.43 12.42
CA PRO A 22 -15.58 -1.49 13.43
C PRO A 22 -14.42 -0.58 12.99
N SER A 23 -14.45 0.67 13.46
CA SER A 23 -13.44 1.68 13.16
C SER A 23 -12.04 1.13 13.45
N ARG A 24 -11.15 1.13 12.45
CA ARG A 24 -9.73 0.71 12.56
C ARG A 24 -9.02 1.36 13.75
N ARG A 25 -9.43 2.58 14.11
CA ARG A 25 -8.94 3.35 15.25
C ARG A 25 -9.25 2.70 16.61
N ALA A 26 -10.35 1.95 16.71
CA ALA A 26 -10.69 1.20 17.92
C ALA A 26 -9.73 0.02 18.13
N LEU A 27 -9.25 -0.59 17.04
CA LEU A 27 -8.29 -1.70 17.10
C LEU A 27 -6.87 -1.19 17.45
N LEU A 28 -6.45 -0.07 16.86
CA LEU A 28 -5.11 0.48 17.10
C LEU A 28 -4.92 1.02 18.53
N LYS A 29 -6.00 1.43 19.21
CA LYS A 29 -5.97 1.81 20.63
C LYS A 29 -5.56 0.67 21.58
N GLY A 30 -5.59 -0.59 21.12
CA GLY A 30 -5.23 -1.76 21.94
C GLY A 30 -3.77 -2.19 21.83
N ALA A 31 -3.02 -1.73 20.83
CA ALA A 31 -1.70 -2.26 20.48
C ALA A 31 -0.55 -1.36 20.98
N GLY A 32 -0.46 -1.15 22.28
CA GLY A 32 0.55 -0.25 22.85
C GLY A 32 1.05 -0.70 24.21
N ILE A 33 1.67 -1.89 24.30
CA ILE A 33 2.50 -2.30 25.45
C ILE A 33 3.40 -3.51 25.07
N ALA A 34 4.68 -3.24 24.79
CA ALA A 34 5.88 -4.10 24.85
C ALA A 34 6.84 -3.69 23.71
N GLY A 35 8.14 -3.42 23.87
CA GLY A 35 9.07 -3.42 24.99
C GLY A 35 10.45 -3.07 24.40
N ALA A 36 11.20 -2.20 25.07
CA ALA A 36 12.50 -1.69 24.61
C ALA A 36 13.62 -2.71 24.83
N VAL A 37 14.50 -2.90 23.84
CA VAL A 37 15.87 -3.43 24.03
C VAL A 37 16.87 -2.68 23.13
N ALA A 38 17.93 -2.16 23.72
CA ALA A 38 19.00 -1.42 23.05
C ALA A 38 20.25 -2.31 22.87
N VAL A 39 20.75 -2.41 21.65
CA VAL A 39 22.07 -2.96 21.27
C VAL A 39 22.43 -2.25 19.96
N GLY A 40 23.57 -1.64 19.68
CA GLY A 40 24.91 -1.58 20.24
C GLY A 40 25.79 -1.14 19.05
N ALA A 41 26.62 -0.11 19.21
CA ALA A 41 27.36 0.56 18.13
C ALA A 41 28.50 -0.28 17.52
N SER A 42 28.79 -0.12 16.22
CA SER A 42 30.15 0.20 15.71
C SER A 42 30.21 0.47 14.18
N PRO A 43 31.15 1.31 13.69
CA PRO A 43 31.20 1.84 12.32
C PRO A 43 32.33 1.21 11.49
N THR A 44 32.07 0.75 10.27
CA THR A 44 33.16 0.52 9.30
C THR A 44 32.69 0.50 7.86
N GLY A 45 33.34 1.31 7.01
CA GLY A 45 33.52 0.98 5.60
C GLY A 45 32.68 1.81 4.62
N ALA A 46 33.09 3.07 4.41
CA ALA A 46 32.77 3.80 3.20
C ALA A 46 33.28 3.05 1.96
N VAL A 47 32.42 2.84 0.98
CA VAL A 47 32.84 2.73 -0.44
C VAL A 47 31.99 3.71 -1.22
N LEU A 48 32.67 4.77 -1.65
CA LEU A 48 32.24 5.77 -2.61
C LEU A 48 32.32 5.16 -4.02
N GLY A 49 31.39 5.50 -4.92
CA GLY A 49 31.69 5.45 -6.35
C GLY A 49 30.51 5.35 -7.31
N ALA A 50 30.36 6.41 -8.11
CA ALA A 50 29.85 6.45 -9.49
C ALA A 50 28.33 6.58 -9.73
N GLU A 51 27.90 7.84 -9.72
CA GLU A 51 27.21 8.56 -10.81
C GLU A 51 26.44 7.77 -11.89
N ASN A 52 25.14 8.06 -11.99
CA ASN A 52 24.44 8.35 -13.25
C ASN A 52 23.20 9.17 -12.92
N GLN A 53 23.32 10.50 -12.99
CA GLN A 53 22.17 11.40 -13.01
C GLN A 53 21.70 11.51 -14.46
N ALA A 54 20.55 10.92 -14.78
CA ALA A 54 19.79 11.27 -15.97
C ALA A 54 18.31 11.00 -15.71
N GLU A 55 17.50 11.98 -16.11
CA GLU A 55 16.03 12.01 -16.15
C GLU A 55 15.29 12.33 -14.84
N ASP A 56 15.34 13.61 -14.47
CA ASP A 56 14.25 14.31 -13.77
C ASP A 56 13.00 14.33 -14.67
N VAL A 57 12.20 13.27 -14.59
CA VAL A 57 10.78 13.36 -14.88
C VAL A 57 10.08 13.39 -13.53
N SER A 58 9.89 14.60 -13.00
CA SER A 58 9.07 14.89 -11.84
C SER A 58 7.64 14.36 -12.06
N ASN A 59 7.45 13.07 -11.80
CA ASN A 59 6.16 12.42 -11.65
C ASN A 59 5.62 12.79 -10.27
N PRO A 60 4.40 13.35 -10.12
CA PRO A 60 3.80 13.62 -8.82
C PRO A 60 3.31 12.34 -8.12
N LEU A 61 3.87 11.17 -8.45
CA LEU A 61 3.97 10.05 -7.53
C LEU A 61 5.05 10.40 -6.51
N ALA A 62 4.71 11.29 -5.57
CA ALA A 62 5.52 11.50 -4.40
C ALA A 62 5.90 10.12 -3.85
N LEU A 63 7.20 9.83 -3.88
CA LEU A 63 7.79 8.69 -3.20
C LEU A 63 7.46 8.89 -1.72
N GLU A 64 6.30 8.38 -1.30
CA GLU A 64 6.04 8.12 0.11
C GLU A 64 7.26 7.34 0.58
N ALA A 65 7.97 7.91 1.55
CA ALA A 65 9.24 7.36 1.99
C ALA A 65 9.01 5.90 2.39
N LEU A 66 9.75 5.00 1.77
CA LEU A 66 9.72 3.58 2.11
C LEU A 66 10.04 3.45 3.61
N GLU A 67 9.21 2.69 4.31
CA GLU A 67 9.28 2.56 5.76
C GLU A 67 10.28 1.48 6.18
N THR A 68 10.45 0.44 5.36
CA THR A 68 11.35 -0.69 5.67
C THR A 68 12.40 -0.95 4.60
N LEU A 69 12.00 -0.92 3.33
CA LEU A 69 12.86 -1.27 2.21
C LEU A 69 13.77 -0.10 1.85
N THR A 70 15.00 -0.40 1.48
CA THR A 70 15.87 0.58 0.83
C THR A 70 15.35 0.90 -0.58
N ALA A 71 15.74 2.06 -1.13
CA ALA A 71 15.31 2.46 -2.47
C ALA A 71 15.68 1.42 -3.55
N ALA A 72 16.86 0.81 -3.45
CA ALA A 72 17.31 -0.21 -4.40
C ALA A 72 16.49 -1.50 -4.29
N GLU A 73 16.13 -1.92 -3.07
CA GLU A 73 15.29 -3.11 -2.87
C GLU A 73 13.87 -2.88 -3.37
N ALA A 74 13.31 -1.69 -3.15
CA ALA A 74 11.99 -1.35 -3.66
C ALA A 74 11.94 -1.26 -5.18
N GLU A 75 12.99 -0.76 -5.84
CA GLU A 75 13.11 -0.76 -7.30
C GLU A 75 13.12 -2.19 -7.86
N VAL A 76 13.93 -3.08 -7.25
CA VAL A 76 13.96 -4.49 -7.64
C VAL A 76 12.61 -5.15 -7.41
N LEU A 77 11.96 -4.89 -6.27
CA LEU A 77 10.63 -5.41 -5.97
C LEU A 77 9.58 -4.91 -6.96
N GLU A 78 9.64 -3.64 -7.36
CA GLU A 78 8.75 -3.06 -8.34
C GLU A 78 8.92 -3.69 -9.71
N ALA A 79 10.17 -3.92 -10.16
CA ALA A 79 10.46 -4.65 -11.40
C ALA A 79 9.91 -6.08 -11.37
N ILE A 80 10.06 -6.78 -10.24
CA ILE A 80 9.48 -8.13 -10.05
C ILE A 80 7.95 -8.07 -10.12
N CYS A 81 7.33 -7.13 -9.42
CA CYS A 81 5.88 -6.93 -9.40
C CYS A 81 5.32 -6.67 -10.80
N ASP A 82 5.99 -5.83 -11.59
CA ASP A 82 5.60 -5.49 -12.97
C ASP A 82 5.74 -6.68 -13.92
N CYS A 83 6.78 -7.51 -13.73
CA CYS A 83 6.92 -8.76 -14.47
C CYS A 83 5.82 -9.78 -14.13
N LEU A 84 5.35 -9.83 -12.88
CA LEU A 84 4.35 -10.79 -12.42
C LEU A 84 2.92 -10.39 -12.77
N ILE A 85 2.60 -9.10 -12.64
CA ILE A 85 1.26 -8.55 -12.89
C ILE A 85 1.44 -7.31 -13.76
N PRO A 86 1.65 -7.50 -15.07
CA PRO A 86 1.74 -6.39 -16.01
C PRO A 86 0.36 -5.75 -16.18
N SER A 87 0.33 -4.50 -16.61
CA SER A 87 -0.90 -3.80 -16.96
C SER A 87 -1.51 -4.41 -18.23
N ASP A 88 -2.79 -4.76 -18.19
CA ASP A 88 -3.49 -5.39 -19.30
C ASP A 88 -4.95 -4.93 -19.41
N GLU A 89 -5.71 -5.52 -20.36
CA GLU A 89 -7.13 -5.18 -20.55
C GLU A 89 -8.04 -5.63 -19.39
N HIS A 90 -7.56 -6.52 -18.50
CA HIS A 90 -8.32 -7.05 -17.38
C HIS A 90 -8.16 -6.21 -16.10
N GLY A 91 -7.19 -5.29 -16.06
CA GLY A 91 -7.06 -4.38 -14.95
C GLY A 91 -5.70 -3.67 -14.85
N PRO A 92 -5.53 -2.86 -13.79
CA PRO A 92 -4.26 -2.20 -13.52
C PRO A 92 -3.18 -3.23 -13.16
N GLY A 93 -1.97 -3.00 -13.65
CA GLY A 93 -0.78 -3.74 -13.28
C GLY A 93 -0.35 -3.43 -11.85
N ALA A 94 0.62 -4.19 -11.34
CA ALA A 94 1.12 -4.03 -9.98
C ALA A 94 1.68 -2.62 -9.70
N LYS A 95 2.26 -1.99 -10.73
CA LYS A 95 2.80 -0.63 -10.66
C LYS A 95 1.71 0.42 -10.43
N GLU A 96 0.63 0.36 -11.21
CA GLU A 96 -0.52 1.24 -11.04
C GLU A 96 -1.27 0.98 -9.73
N ALA A 97 -1.31 -0.29 -9.30
CA ALA A 97 -1.90 -0.70 -8.02
C ALA A 97 -1.03 -0.35 -6.79
N ARG A 98 0.19 0.19 -6.98
CA ARG A 98 1.16 0.49 -5.91
C ARG A 98 1.47 -0.71 -5.02
N ALA A 99 1.59 -1.90 -5.60
CA ALA A 99 1.79 -3.14 -4.85
C ALA A 99 3.05 -3.11 -3.98
N ALA A 100 4.17 -2.60 -4.51
CA ALA A 100 5.44 -2.50 -3.78
C ALA A 100 5.31 -1.67 -2.48
N HIS A 101 4.57 -0.56 -2.53
CA HIS A 101 4.35 0.29 -1.35
C HIS A 101 3.47 -0.40 -0.29
N TYR A 102 2.47 -1.17 -0.71
CA TYR A 102 1.65 -1.95 0.23
C TYR A 102 2.46 -3.07 0.92
N ILE A 103 3.35 -3.70 0.17
CA ILE A 103 4.26 -4.72 0.69
C ILE A 103 5.20 -4.09 1.72
N ASP A 104 5.87 -3.00 1.39
CA ASP A 104 6.76 -2.27 2.29
C ASP A 104 6.05 -1.85 3.59
N ARG A 105 4.84 -1.29 3.49
CA ARG A 105 3.99 -0.97 4.66
C ARG A 105 3.64 -2.19 5.52
N SER A 106 3.55 -3.38 4.94
CA SER A 106 3.20 -4.61 5.66
C SER A 106 4.41 -5.23 6.37
N LEU A 107 5.63 -4.79 6.06
CA LEU A 107 6.86 -5.22 6.71
C LEU A 107 7.22 -4.35 7.93
N ALA A 108 6.66 -3.14 8.02
CA ALA A 108 6.84 -2.18 9.12
C ALA A 108 6.09 -2.59 10.39
#